data_AF-A0A0B3ANH6-F1
#
_entry.id   AF-A0A0B3ANH6-F1
#
_cell.length_a   1.000
_cell.length_b   1.000
_cell.length_c   1.000
_cell.angle_alpha   90.00
_cell.angle_beta   90.00
_cell.angle_gamma   90.00
#
_symmetry.space_group_name_H-M   'P 1'
#
loop_
_entity.id
_entity.type
_entity.pdbx_description
1 polymer ?
#
loop_
_entity_poly.entity_id
_entity_poly.type
_entity_poly.pdbx_seq_one_letter_code
_entity_poly.pdbx_strand_id
1 'polypeptide(L)'
;MVVREAFGRKLEFEDIYNHLTLPDEVHLLKIGAGKEIVAMRGYSRRVLSGLQSLILEGAAILPEMQGNGVYGKMLEQAHEGESVLCLRTQNPRLYAAFEKFCDKVYPGFHDTPRAVREIQKAFAEYLGCDADENGIVREYYGGLFYGEEPYHERISPLFMERLKMDLHKGDAVLVLGVKEVEEHTCQPIEE
;
A
#
# COMPACT_ATOMS: atom_id res chain seq x y z
N MET A 1 -15.64 15.58 -3.31
CA MET A 1 -14.37 15.58 -2.53
C MET A 1 -13.73 14.23 -2.77
N VAL A 2 -12.60 14.19 -3.50
CA VAL A 2 -11.96 12.99 -4.09
C VAL A 2 -11.95 11.77 -3.18
N VAL A 3 -11.60 11.96 -1.91
CA VAL A 3 -11.58 10.88 -0.92
C VAL A 3 -12.94 10.19 -0.80
N ARG A 4 -14.04 10.94 -0.61
CA ARG A 4 -15.39 10.36 -0.48
C ARG A 4 -15.83 9.62 -1.74
N GLU A 5 -15.51 10.15 -2.91
CA GLU A 5 -15.89 9.55 -4.19
C GLU A 5 -15.07 8.29 -4.51
N ALA A 6 -13.78 8.29 -4.17
CA ALA A 6 -12.88 7.15 -4.39
C ALA A 6 -13.30 5.88 -3.62
N PHE A 7 -13.96 6.01 -2.47
CA PHE A 7 -14.37 4.88 -1.63
C PHE A 7 -15.78 4.37 -1.91
N GLY A 8 -16.54 5.02 -2.79
CA GLY A 8 -17.87 4.56 -3.21
C GLY A 8 -18.95 4.56 -2.12
N ARG A 9 -18.67 5.16 -0.96
CA ARG A 9 -19.61 5.32 0.16
C ARG A 9 -19.40 6.64 0.89
N LYS A 10 -20.40 7.06 1.67
CA LYS A 10 -20.26 8.21 2.56
C LYS A 10 -19.38 7.80 3.75
N LEU A 11 -18.11 8.19 3.72
CA LEU A 11 -17.19 8.07 4.86
C LEU A 11 -17.39 9.23 5.82
N GLU A 12 -17.36 8.93 7.12
CA GLU A 12 -17.27 9.95 8.15
C GLU A 12 -15.85 10.53 8.19
N PHE A 13 -15.70 11.75 8.72
CA PHE A 13 -14.40 12.43 8.73
C PHE A 13 -13.33 11.66 9.52
N GLU A 14 -13.74 10.95 10.57
CA GLU A 14 -12.88 10.09 11.39
C GLU A 14 -12.33 8.90 10.60
N ASP A 15 -13.13 8.29 9.70
CA ASP A 15 -12.66 7.19 8.84
C ASP A 15 -11.55 7.64 7.89
N ILE A 16 -11.65 8.87 7.38
CA ILE A 16 -10.64 9.48 6.50
C ILE A 16 -9.36 9.78 7.27
N TYR A 17 -9.49 10.30 8.49
CA TYR A 17 -8.37 10.65 9.35
C TYR A 17 -7.62 9.41 9.84
N ASN A 18 -8.35 8.36 10.24
CA ASN A 18 -7.77 7.08 10.65
C ASN A 18 -7.14 6.30 9.48
N HIS A 19 -7.61 6.55 8.25
CA HIS A 19 -7.04 5.94 7.05
C HIS A 19 -5.74 6.62 6.61
N LEU A 20 -5.61 7.94 6.80
CA LEU A 20 -4.39 8.68 6.53
C LEU A 20 -3.57 8.76 7.82
N THR A 21 -2.87 7.67 8.14
CA THR A 21 -1.77 7.66 9.11
C THR A 21 -0.82 8.79 8.75
N LEU A 22 -0.82 9.88 9.53
CA LEU A 22 -0.14 11.17 9.31
C LEU A 22 1.09 11.05 8.39
N PRO A 23 0.91 11.17 7.06
CA PRO A 23 1.97 10.85 6.12
C PRO A 23 3.02 11.96 6.16
N ASP A 24 4.30 11.60 5.98
CA ASP A 24 5.38 12.58 5.87
C ASP A 24 5.16 13.50 4.64
N GLU A 25 4.60 12.93 3.57
CA GLU A 25 4.33 13.65 2.33
C GLU A 25 2.99 13.24 1.70
N VAL A 26 2.37 14.19 1.00
CA VAL A 26 1.12 13.96 0.25
C VAL A 26 1.30 14.40 -1.20
N HIS A 27 1.08 13.46 -2.12
CA HIS A 27 1.14 13.68 -3.56
C HIS A 27 -0.26 13.83 -4.12
N LEU A 28 -0.47 14.84 -4.97
CA LEU A 28 -1.76 15.16 -5.58
C LEU A 28 -1.65 15.13 -7.10
N LEU A 29 -2.54 14.37 -7.74
CA LEU A 29 -2.73 14.46 -9.19
C LEU A 29 -3.85 15.46 -9.48
N LYS A 30 -3.53 16.48 -10.28
CA LYS A 30 -4.48 17.51 -10.70
C LYS A 30 -4.65 17.55 -12.21
N ILE A 31 -5.89 17.72 -12.69
CA ILE A 31 -6.22 17.92 -14.10
C ILE A 31 -6.79 19.33 -14.33
N GLY A 32 -7.00 19.71 -15.60
CA GLY A 32 -7.66 20.96 -15.96
C GLY A 32 -6.91 22.21 -15.48
N ALA A 33 -5.59 22.28 -15.75
CA ALA A 33 -4.70 23.34 -15.29
C ALA A 33 -4.64 23.50 -13.75
N GLY A 34 -4.76 22.39 -13.01
CA GLY A 34 -4.59 22.38 -11.56
C GLY A 34 -5.87 22.66 -10.76
N LYS A 35 -7.03 22.75 -11.43
CA LYS A 35 -8.31 23.10 -10.79
C LYS A 35 -8.99 21.93 -10.10
N GLU A 36 -8.74 20.73 -10.57
CA GLU A 36 -9.43 19.52 -10.10
C GLU A 36 -8.41 18.49 -9.63
N ILE A 37 -8.51 18.09 -8.35
CA ILE A 37 -7.74 16.97 -7.82
C ILE A 37 -8.50 15.71 -8.21
N VAL A 38 -7.81 14.72 -8.76
CA VAL A 38 -8.41 13.45 -9.18
C VAL A 38 -7.79 12.23 -8.52
N ALA A 39 -6.62 12.42 -7.89
CA ALA A 39 -6.03 11.42 -7.02
C ALA A 39 -5.18 12.08 -5.92
N MET A 40 -5.07 11.38 -4.80
CA MET A 40 -4.23 11.73 -3.67
C MET A 40 -3.56 10.48 -3.12
N ARG A 41 -2.31 10.63 -2.66
CA ARG A 41 -1.60 9.61 -1.88
C ARG A 41 -0.79 10.19 -0.76
N GLY A 42 -0.76 9.51 0.37
CA GLY A 42 0.17 9.76 1.46
C GLY A 42 1.30 8.74 1.45
N TYR A 43 2.53 9.21 1.67
CA TYR A 43 3.68 8.34 1.85
C TYR A 43 4.47 8.73 3.11
N SER A 44 5.16 7.74 3.67
CA SER A 44 6.13 7.92 4.74
C SER A 44 7.40 7.15 4.42
N ARG A 45 8.56 7.70 4.78
CA ARG A 45 9.86 7.03 4.59
C ARG A 45 10.43 6.57 5.93
N ARG A 46 10.74 5.28 6.05
CA ARG A 46 11.23 4.68 7.30
C ARG A 46 12.36 3.70 7.02
N VAL A 47 13.18 3.49 8.04
CA VAL A 47 14.13 2.38 8.04
C VAL A 47 13.47 1.20 8.76
N LEU A 48 13.11 0.17 8.02
CA LEU A 48 12.49 -1.04 8.58
C LEU A 48 13.52 -2.17 8.56
N SER A 49 13.89 -2.66 9.74
CA SER A 49 14.89 -3.74 9.89
C SER A 49 16.21 -3.44 9.14
N GLY A 50 16.63 -2.17 9.14
CA GLY A 50 17.85 -1.70 8.49
C GLY A 50 17.73 -1.34 7.00
N LEU A 51 16.55 -1.50 6.38
CA LEU A 51 16.32 -1.19 4.97
C LEU A 51 15.50 0.09 4.79
N GLN A 52 15.91 0.94 3.85
CA GLN A 52 15.13 2.10 3.43
C GLN A 52 13.82 1.63 2.80
N SER A 53 12.70 2.10 3.34
CA SER A 53 11.37 1.65 2.98
C SER A 53 10.43 2.83 2.71
N LEU A 54 9.66 2.73 1.62
CA LEU A 54 8.58 3.66 1.31
C LEU A 54 7.24 3.04 1.70
N ILE A 55 6.53 3.70 2.61
CA ILE A 55 5.25 3.24 3.14
C ILE A 55 4.13 4.01 2.47
N LEU A 56 3.18 3.31 1.86
CA LEU A 56 1.96 3.85 1.31
C LEU A 56 0.91 3.93 2.43
N GLU A 57 0.71 5.11 2.98
CA GLU A 57 -0.17 5.35 4.13
C GLU A 57 -1.65 5.37 3.72
N GLY A 58 -1.94 5.89 2.53
CA GLY A 58 -3.30 5.93 2.00
C GLY A 58 -3.35 6.38 0.55
N ALA A 59 -4.40 5.97 -0.15
CA ALA A 59 -4.62 6.35 -1.54
C ALA A 59 -6.10 6.55 -1.82
N ALA A 60 -6.42 7.63 -2.55
CA ALA A 60 -7.75 7.89 -3.09
C ALA A 60 -7.60 8.27 -4.56
N ILE A 61 -8.30 7.57 -5.45
CA ILE A 61 -8.32 7.83 -6.88
C ILE A 61 -9.78 7.85 -7.31
N LEU A 62 -10.21 8.91 -8.00
CA LEU A 62 -11.57 9.00 -8.53
C LEU A 62 -11.91 7.77 -9.38
N PRO A 63 -13.12 7.20 -9.28
CA PRO A 63 -13.50 5.97 -9.97
C PRO A 63 -13.18 5.97 -11.47
N GLU A 64 -13.48 7.07 -12.18
CA GLU A 64 -13.22 7.26 -13.61
C GLU A 64 -11.72 7.30 -13.97
N MET A 65 -10.85 7.54 -12.99
CA MET A 65 -9.40 7.53 -13.15
C MET A 65 -8.77 6.18 -12.77
N GLN A 66 -9.51 5.27 -12.14
CA GLN A 66 -9.02 3.93 -11.80
C GLN A 66 -8.79 3.11 -13.09
N GLY A 67 -7.80 2.20 -13.06
CA GLY A 67 -7.41 1.40 -14.24
C GLY A 67 -6.55 2.13 -15.28
N ASN A 68 -6.41 3.45 -15.21
CA ASN A 68 -5.64 4.25 -16.18
C ASN A 68 -4.14 4.42 -15.83
N GLY A 69 -3.57 3.52 -15.04
CA GLY A 69 -2.15 3.57 -14.64
C GLY A 69 -1.78 4.68 -13.64
N VAL A 70 -2.75 5.46 -13.15
CA VAL A 70 -2.53 6.53 -12.15
C VAL A 70 -1.83 6.00 -10.90
N TYR A 71 -2.22 4.81 -10.43
CA TYR A 71 -1.60 4.14 -9.29
C TYR A 71 -0.08 4.02 -9.46
N GLY A 72 0.36 3.49 -10.61
CA GLY A 72 1.78 3.20 -10.87
C GLY A 72 2.59 4.49 -11.03
N LYS A 73 2.07 5.47 -11.78
CA LYS A 73 2.75 6.75 -11.99
C LYS A 73 3.01 7.51 -10.70
N MET A 74 2.02 7.55 -9.79
CA MET A 74 2.21 8.22 -8.51
C MET A 74 3.19 7.46 -7.60
N LEU A 75 3.25 6.13 -7.70
CA LEU A 75 4.21 5.33 -6.93
C LEU A 75 5.63 5.49 -7.47
N GLU A 76 5.79 5.52 -8.79
CA GLU A 76 7.06 5.76 -9.46
C GLU A 76 7.66 7.13 -9.11
N GLN A 77 6.83 8.17 -9.05
CA GLN A 77 7.28 9.51 -8.66
C GLN A 77 7.71 9.63 -7.19
N ALA A 78 7.17 8.80 -6.31
CA ALA A 78 7.51 8.82 -4.88
C ALA A 78 8.67 7.86 -4.55
N HIS A 79 8.94 6.87 -5.41
CA HIS A 79 10.04 5.92 -5.23
C HIS A 79 11.37 6.59 -5.57
N GLU A 80 12.23 6.75 -4.57
CA GLU A 80 13.54 7.43 -4.66
C GLU A 80 14.71 6.44 -4.42
N GLY A 81 14.48 5.15 -4.70
CA GLY A 81 15.48 4.09 -4.53
C GLY A 81 15.31 3.24 -3.27
N GLU A 82 14.17 3.33 -2.58
CA GLU A 82 13.87 2.44 -1.46
C GLU A 82 13.85 0.97 -1.91
N SER A 83 14.49 0.09 -1.13
CA SER A 83 14.59 -1.35 -1.43
C SER A 83 13.30 -2.10 -1.12
N VAL A 84 12.49 -1.53 -0.22
CA VAL A 84 11.23 -2.12 0.21
C VAL A 84 10.12 -1.08 0.07
N LEU A 85 8.99 -1.54 -0.45
CA LEU A 85 7.75 -0.78 -0.49
C LEU A 85 6.77 -1.45 0.44
N CYS A 86 6.01 -0.68 1.20
CA CYS A 86 5.08 -1.22 2.18
C CYS A 86 3.69 -0.65 1.94
N LEU A 87 2.65 -1.46 2.06
CA LEU A 87 1.30 -0.96 2.18
C LEU A 87 0.49 -1.83 3.13
N ARG A 88 -0.56 -1.23 3.70
CA ARG A 88 -1.60 -1.97 4.40
C ARG A 88 -2.87 -1.93 3.56
N THR A 89 -3.53 -3.07 3.36
CA THR A 89 -4.78 -3.08 2.60
C THR A 89 -5.73 -4.21 2.96
N GLN A 90 -7.02 -3.98 2.72
CA GLN A 90 -8.05 -5.00 2.63
C GLN A 90 -8.52 -5.21 1.17
N ASN A 91 -7.84 -4.59 0.20
CA ASN A 91 -8.26 -4.53 -1.20
C ASN A 91 -7.34 -5.37 -2.11
N PRO A 92 -7.80 -6.53 -2.63
CA PRO A 92 -6.99 -7.36 -3.51
C PRO A 92 -6.69 -6.69 -4.86
N ARG A 93 -7.50 -5.71 -5.32
CA ARG A 93 -7.19 -4.90 -6.52
C ARG A 93 -5.99 -3.97 -6.27
N LEU A 94 -5.88 -3.43 -5.05
CA LEU A 94 -4.75 -2.58 -4.65
C LEU A 94 -3.47 -3.39 -4.53
N TYR A 95 -3.54 -4.57 -3.92
CA TYR A 95 -2.44 -5.53 -3.90
C TYR A 95 -1.99 -5.87 -5.33
N ALA A 96 -2.92 -6.19 -6.23
CA ALA A 96 -2.59 -6.51 -7.62
C ALA A 96 -1.92 -5.35 -8.36
N ALA A 97 -2.32 -4.11 -8.09
CA ALA A 97 -1.70 -2.92 -8.67
C ALA A 97 -0.29 -2.69 -8.10
N PHE A 98 -0.11 -2.92 -6.81
CA PHE A 98 1.17 -2.81 -6.12
C PHE A 98 2.18 -3.86 -6.60
N GLU A 99 1.73 -5.10 -6.81
CA GLU A 99 2.57 -6.19 -7.29
C GLU A 99 3.16 -5.94 -8.68
N LYS A 100 2.47 -5.18 -9.54
CA LYS A 100 3.02 -4.80 -10.85
C LYS A 100 4.23 -3.86 -10.78
N PHE A 101 4.46 -3.22 -9.64
CA PHE A 101 5.55 -2.27 -9.45
C PHE A 101 6.77 -2.88 -8.73
N CYS A 102 6.61 -4.06 -8.14
CA CYS A 102 7.63 -4.72 -7.34
C CYS A 102 8.14 -5.96 -8.07
N ASP A 103 9.40 -6.33 -7.86
CA ASP A 103 9.95 -7.57 -8.42
C ASP A 103 9.37 -8.80 -7.70
N LYS A 104 9.09 -8.63 -6.41
CA LYS A 104 8.43 -9.64 -5.58
C LYS A 104 7.56 -9.01 -4.51
N VAL A 105 6.45 -9.67 -4.17
CA VAL A 105 5.54 -9.20 -3.11
C VAL A 105 5.24 -10.31 -2.11
N TYR A 106 5.13 -9.91 -0.84
CA TYR A 106 4.77 -10.75 0.28
C TYR A 106 3.65 -10.09 1.12
N PRO A 107 2.78 -10.87 1.79
CA PRO A 107 2.63 -12.32 1.60
C PRO A 107 2.11 -12.61 0.18
N GLY A 108 2.58 -13.71 -0.41
CA GLY A 108 2.12 -14.19 -1.73
C GLY A 108 1.61 -15.62 -1.65
N PHE A 109 1.48 -16.28 -2.81
CA PHE A 109 1.14 -17.72 -2.89
C PHE A 109 2.28 -18.66 -2.47
N HIS A 110 3.43 -18.11 -2.10
CA HIS A 110 4.61 -18.82 -1.64
C HIS A 110 4.92 -18.42 -0.19
N ASP A 111 5.78 -19.18 0.47
CA ASP A 111 6.11 -18.95 1.87
C ASP A 111 6.93 -17.68 2.05
N THR A 112 6.59 -16.91 3.08
CA THR A 112 7.28 -15.68 3.44
C THR A 112 8.63 -16.00 4.10
N PRO A 113 9.77 -15.62 3.49
CA PRO A 113 11.09 -15.85 4.08
C PRO A 113 11.25 -15.14 5.43
N ARG A 114 12.09 -15.71 6.31
CA ARG A 114 12.33 -15.15 7.64
C ARG A 114 12.74 -13.67 7.60
N ALA A 115 13.65 -13.29 6.71
CA ALA A 115 14.08 -11.90 6.57
C ALA A 115 12.91 -10.94 6.26
N VAL A 116 11.95 -11.37 5.45
CA VAL A 116 10.76 -10.60 5.13
C VAL A 116 9.82 -10.50 6.33
N ARG A 117 9.69 -11.56 7.13
CA ARG A 117 8.90 -11.53 8.37
C ARG A 117 9.44 -10.52 9.38
N GLU A 118 10.77 -10.37 9.48
CA GLU A 118 11.37 -9.34 10.36
C GLU A 118 11.03 -7.92 9.89
N ILE A 119 11.03 -7.66 8.58
CA ILE A 119 10.60 -6.37 8.02
C ILE A 119 9.11 -6.13 8.29
N GLN A 120 8.29 -7.18 8.13
CA GLN A 120 6.85 -7.12 8.37
C GLN A 120 6.54 -6.81 9.84
N LYS A 121 7.30 -7.39 10.77
CA LYS A 121 7.19 -7.09 12.19
C LYS A 121 7.55 -5.62 12.47
N ALA A 122 8.67 -5.12 11.93
CA ALA A 122 9.04 -3.72 12.06
C ALA A 122 7.98 -2.78 11.46
N PHE A 123 7.32 -3.19 10.37
CA PHE A 123 6.22 -2.44 9.78
C PHE A 123 4.97 -2.43 10.68
N ALA A 124 4.62 -3.55 11.30
CA ALA A 124 3.53 -3.62 12.28
C ALA A 124 3.81 -2.74 13.51
N GLU A 125 5.04 -2.78 14.03
CA GLU A 125 5.49 -1.91 15.14
C GLU A 125 5.38 -0.42 14.78
N TYR A 126 5.78 -0.04 13.56
CA TYR A 126 5.61 1.32 13.05
C TYR A 126 4.13 1.75 13.03
N LEU A 127 3.24 0.86 12.60
CA LEU A 127 1.80 1.12 12.57
C LEU A 127 1.14 1.04 13.97
N GLY A 128 1.87 0.62 15.00
CA GLY A 128 1.34 0.43 16.34
C GLY A 128 0.29 -0.67 16.43
N CYS A 129 0.44 -1.75 15.64
CA CYS A 129 -0.51 -2.85 15.59
C CYS A 129 0.17 -4.23 15.70
N ASP A 130 -0.63 -5.25 16.02
CA ASP A 130 -0.20 -6.64 16.07
C ASP A 130 -0.59 -7.35 14.77
N ALA A 131 0.41 -7.91 14.07
CA ALA A 131 0.22 -8.72 12.88
C ALA A 131 0.56 -10.18 13.15
N ASP A 132 -0.21 -11.11 12.57
CA ASP A 132 0.13 -12.53 12.60
C ASP A 132 1.33 -12.87 11.70
N GLU A 133 1.71 -14.15 11.67
CA GLU A 133 2.89 -14.60 10.92
C GLU A 133 2.79 -14.44 9.39
N ASN A 134 1.58 -14.18 8.87
CA ASN A 134 1.32 -13.89 7.48
C ASN A 134 1.15 -12.38 7.23
N GLY A 135 1.26 -11.56 8.27
CA GLY A 135 1.05 -10.11 8.19
C GLY A 135 -0.39 -9.68 8.29
N ILE A 136 -1.29 -10.52 8.79
CA ILE A 136 -2.69 -10.15 8.93
C ILE A 136 -2.88 -9.41 10.24
N VAL A 137 -3.45 -8.23 10.14
CA VAL A 137 -3.89 -7.42 11.27
C VAL A 137 -5.41 -7.53 11.34
N ARG A 138 -5.90 -8.17 12.40
CA ARG A 138 -7.33 -8.44 12.56
C ARG A 138 -8.09 -7.18 12.95
N GLU A 139 -9.27 -7.02 12.39
CA GLU A 139 -10.20 -5.93 12.72
C GLU A 139 -9.62 -4.51 12.57
N TYR A 140 -8.55 -4.34 11.79
CA TYR A 140 -7.83 -3.06 11.66
C TYR A 140 -8.75 -1.90 11.25
N TYR A 141 -9.61 -2.13 10.26
CA TYR A 141 -10.52 -1.10 9.73
C TYR A 141 -11.88 -1.05 10.45
N GLY A 142 -12.14 -1.94 11.43
CA GLY A 142 -13.42 -2.01 12.15
C GLY A 142 -14.62 -2.39 11.28
N GLY A 143 -14.40 -2.83 10.05
CA GLY A 143 -15.41 -3.27 9.10
C GLY A 143 -14.97 -3.16 7.65
N LEU A 144 -15.85 -3.50 6.71
CA LEU A 144 -15.58 -3.34 5.29
C LEU A 144 -15.38 -1.84 4.98
N PHE A 145 -14.15 -1.48 4.60
CA PHE A 145 -13.80 -0.09 4.29
C PHE A 145 -14.42 0.47 3.00
N TYR A 146 -14.71 -0.39 2.02
CA TYR A 146 -15.29 0.00 0.72
C TYR A 146 -16.81 -0.22 0.70
N GLY A 147 -17.51 0.47 -0.21
CA GLY A 147 -18.96 0.27 -0.38
C GLY A 147 -19.37 -1.13 -0.87
N GLU A 148 -18.48 -1.79 -1.61
CA GLU A 148 -18.61 -3.17 -2.07
C GLU A 148 -17.38 -3.99 -1.66
N GLU A 149 -17.53 -5.31 -1.53
CA GLU A 149 -16.40 -6.18 -1.27
C GLU A 149 -15.44 -6.17 -2.48
N PRO A 150 -14.19 -5.72 -2.32
CA PRO A 150 -13.28 -5.60 -3.45
C PRO A 150 -12.83 -6.99 -3.92
N TYR A 151 -12.97 -7.26 -5.22
CA TYR A 151 -12.59 -8.53 -5.84
C TYR A 151 -11.55 -8.36 -6.96
N HIS A 152 -10.55 -9.25 -6.99
CA HIS A 152 -9.61 -9.41 -8.09
C HIS A 152 -9.37 -10.90 -8.33
N GLU A 153 -9.69 -11.40 -9.53
CA GLU A 153 -9.70 -12.83 -9.87
C GLU A 153 -8.47 -13.62 -9.40
N ARG A 154 -7.26 -13.07 -9.61
CA ARG A 154 -6.01 -13.74 -9.20
C ARG A 154 -5.65 -13.58 -7.71
N ILE A 155 -6.04 -12.49 -7.06
CA ILE A 155 -5.52 -12.12 -5.73
C ILE A 155 -6.55 -12.40 -4.62
N SER A 156 -7.84 -12.33 -4.92
CA SER A 156 -8.89 -12.69 -3.97
C SER A 156 -8.72 -14.09 -3.36
N PRO A 157 -8.31 -15.14 -4.11
CA PRO A 157 -8.00 -16.45 -3.51
C PRO A 157 -6.89 -16.41 -2.47
N LEU A 158 -5.84 -15.59 -2.66
CA LEU A 158 -4.80 -15.37 -1.64
C LEU A 158 -5.43 -14.81 -0.35
N PHE A 159 -6.26 -13.78 -0.47
CA PHE A 159 -6.87 -13.10 0.68
C PHE A 159 -7.85 -14.03 1.44
N MET A 160 -8.72 -14.73 0.70
CA MET A 160 -9.80 -15.52 1.30
C MET A 160 -9.35 -16.90 1.75
N GLU A 161 -8.59 -17.63 0.92
CA GLU A 161 -8.32 -19.05 1.15
C GLU A 161 -7.02 -19.25 1.95
N ARG A 162 -5.95 -18.56 1.55
CA ARG A 162 -4.63 -18.69 2.18
C ARG A 162 -4.49 -17.83 3.42
N LEU A 163 -4.77 -16.54 3.30
CA LEU A 163 -4.64 -15.57 4.40
C LEU A 163 -5.85 -15.58 5.35
N LYS A 164 -6.98 -16.15 4.90
CA LYS A 164 -8.23 -16.26 5.68
C LYS A 164 -8.64 -14.91 6.28
N MET A 165 -8.58 -13.86 5.47
CA MET A 165 -9.00 -12.52 5.87
C MET A 165 -10.53 -12.45 5.93
N ASP A 166 -11.05 -11.86 7.00
CA ASP A 166 -12.45 -11.47 7.09
C ASP A 166 -12.58 -9.96 6.78
N LEU A 167 -12.87 -9.64 5.52
CA LEU A 167 -12.98 -8.26 5.05
C LEU A 167 -14.15 -7.51 5.71
N HIS A 168 -15.20 -8.23 6.13
CA HIS A 168 -16.36 -7.62 6.80
C HIS A 168 -16.06 -7.23 8.25
N LYS A 169 -15.11 -7.90 8.88
CA LYS A 169 -14.54 -7.48 10.17
C LYS A 169 -13.51 -6.37 10.03
N GLY A 170 -13.05 -6.09 8.82
CA GLY A 170 -12.03 -5.07 8.55
C GLY A 170 -10.60 -5.58 8.73
N ASP A 171 -10.37 -6.89 8.55
CA ASP A 171 -9.02 -7.44 8.50
C ASP A 171 -8.20 -6.76 7.41
N ALA A 172 -6.92 -6.49 7.71
CA ALA A 172 -5.97 -5.91 6.77
C ALA A 172 -4.74 -6.81 6.63
N VAL A 173 -4.11 -6.79 5.47
CA VAL A 173 -2.81 -7.42 5.24
C VAL A 173 -1.73 -6.35 5.14
N LEU A 174 -0.60 -6.59 5.81
CA LEU A 174 0.65 -5.87 5.65
C LEU A 174 1.43 -6.46 4.47
N VAL A 175 1.47 -5.71 3.38
CA VAL A 175 2.05 -6.11 2.11
C VAL A 175 3.42 -5.45 1.96
N LEU A 176 4.43 -6.26 1.64
CA LEU A 176 5.80 -5.86 1.40
C LEU A 176 6.19 -6.17 -0.05
N GLY A 177 6.54 -5.14 -0.79
CA GLY A 177 7.13 -5.23 -2.12
C GLY A 177 8.65 -5.10 -2.02
N VAL A 178 9.38 -6.02 -2.63
CA VAL A 178 10.83 -5.93 -2.78
C VAL A 178 11.13 -5.41 -4.17
N LYS A 179 12.05 -4.45 -4.24
CA LYS A 179 12.56 -3.91 -5.49
C LYS A 179 14.08 -4.01 -5.48
N GLU A 180 14.67 -4.57 -6.54
CA GLU A 180 16.11 -4.58 -6.71
C GLU A 180 16.59 -3.14 -6.80
N VAL A 181 17.53 -2.77 -5.93
CA VAL A 181 18.19 -1.48 -6.02
C VAL A 181 19.20 -1.60 -7.14
N GLU A 182 19.00 -0.88 -8.25
CA GLU A 182 20.04 -0.76 -9.26
C GLU A 182 21.29 -0.16 -8.59
N GLU A 183 22.36 -0.95 -8.48
CA GLU A 183 23.65 -0.44 -8.03
C GLU A 183 24.07 0.67 -8.99
N HIS A 184 23.93 1.93 -8.56
CA HIS A 184 24.63 3.03 -9.22
C HIS A 184 26.11 2.80 -8.99
N THR A 185 26.72 2.13 -9.97
CA THR A 185 28.16 1.99 -10.09
C THR A 185 28.77 3.38 -9.98
N CYS A 186 29.33 3.69 -8.82
CA CYS A 186 30.20 4.84 -8.67
C CYS A 186 31.35 4.63 -9.65
N GLN A 187 31.33 5.37 -10.76
CA GLN A 187 32.49 5.42 -11.63
C GLN A 187 33.66 5.93 -10.77
N PRO A 188 34.79 5.22 -10.71
CA PRO A 188 35.94 5.68 -9.97
C PRO A 188 36.35 7.04 -10.52
N ILE A 189 36.55 8.00 -9.62
CA ILE A 189 37.16 9.28 -9.97
C ILE A 189 38.59 8.94 -10.41
N GLU A 190 38.87 9.09 -11.70
CA GLU A 190 40.24 9.02 -12.21
C GLU A 190 41.00 10.24 -11.65
N GLU A 191 42.06 9.96 -10.86
CA GLU A 191 43.02 10.95 -10.36
C GLU A 191 43.98 11.45 -11.45
#